data_AF-A0A930SPU9-F1
#
_entry.id   AF-A0A930SPU9-F1
#
_cell.length_a   1.000
_cell.length_b   1.000
_cell.length_c   1.000
_cell.angle_alpha   90.00
_cell.angle_beta   90.00
_cell.angle_gamma   90.00
#
_symmetry.space_group_name_H-M   'P 1'
#
loop_
_entity.id
_entity.type
_entity.pdbx_description
1 polymer ?
#
loop_
_entity_poly.entity_id
_entity_poly.type
_entity_poly.pdbx_seq_one_letter_code
_entity_poly.pdbx_strand_id
1 'polypeptide(L)'
;MGTQSTAKTIFLLASMVGWLIVGAACMYLFPVLADGLVGSDRTHLWMMNLSRGGYDPALGWVGGGVALVLTVLGNVVWYQRFEDKF
;
A
#
# COMPACT_ATOMS: atom_id res chain seq x y z
N MET A 1 26.38 -8.61 -16.94
CA MET A 1 25.46 -7.86 -16.05
C MET A 1 25.15 -6.55 -16.77
N GLY A 2 23.93 -6.40 -17.29
CA GLY A 2 23.56 -5.25 -18.11
C GLY A 2 23.60 -3.95 -17.31
N THR A 3 24.14 -2.90 -17.91
CA THR A 3 24.27 -1.57 -17.30
C THR A 3 22.89 -1.03 -16.94
N GLN A 4 22.59 -0.87 -15.65
CA GLN A 4 21.32 -0.32 -15.17
C GLN A 4 21.22 1.15 -15.58
N SER A 5 20.22 1.51 -16.41
CA SER A 5 20.01 2.90 -16.80
C SER A 5 19.49 3.74 -15.62
N THR A 6 19.88 5.02 -15.56
CA THR A 6 19.39 5.96 -14.53
C THR A 6 17.86 6.02 -14.49
N ALA A 7 17.20 5.92 -15.64
CA ALA A 7 15.75 5.90 -15.74
C ALA A 7 15.15 4.68 -15.01
N LYS A 8 15.74 3.49 -15.17
CA LYS A 8 15.32 2.27 -14.47
C LYS A 8 15.52 2.38 -12.97
N THR A 9 16.61 3.00 -12.51
CA THR A 9 16.83 3.26 -11.08
C THR A 9 15.76 4.18 -10.50
N ILE A 10 15.46 5.30 -11.16
CA ILE A 10 14.43 6.23 -10.70
C ILE A 10 13.06 5.54 -10.66
N PHE A 11 12.72 4.78 -11.70
CA PHE A 11 11.46 4.03 -11.74
C PHE A 11 11.35 3.05 -10.57
N LEU A 12 12.39 2.25 -10.31
CA LEU A 12 12.39 1.29 -9.20
C LEU A 12 12.22 2.00 -7.85
N LEU A 13 12.94 3.09 -7.61
CA LEU A 13 12.81 3.87 -6.38
C LEU A 13 11.40 4.44 -6.20
N ALA A 14 10.82 5.00 -7.27
CA ALA A 14 9.44 5.49 -7.23
C ALA A 14 8.43 4.36 -6.98
N SER A 15 8.62 3.21 -7.63
CA SER A 15 7.77 2.04 -7.43
C SER A 15 7.87 1.50 -6.00
N MET A 16 9.06 1.53 -5.38
CA MET A 16 9.24 1.12 -3.99
C MET A 16 8.40 1.98 -3.05
N VAL A 17 8.37 3.31 -3.26
CA VAL A 17 7.53 4.21 -2.46
C VAL A 17 6.05 3.84 -2.59
N GLY A 18 5.57 3.57 -3.81
CA GLY A 18 4.19 3.12 -4.03
C GLY A 18 3.86 1.85 -3.23
N TRP A 19 4.71 0.82 -3.32
CA TRP A 19 4.52 -0.43 -2.58
C TRP A 19 4.62 -0.27 -1.07
N LEU A 20 5.48 0.62 -0.57
CA LEU A 20 5.59 0.94 0.86
C LEU A 20 4.30 1.58 1.38
N ILE A 21 3.70 2.49 0.62
CA ILE A 21 2.41 3.11 0.98
C ILE A 21 1.30 2.06 1.02
N VAL A 22 1.25 1.16 0.03
CA VAL A 22 0.30 0.04 0.02
C VAL A 22 0.49 -0.86 1.25
N GLY A 23 1.74 -1.23 1.56
CA GLY A 23 2.05 -2.03 2.74
C GLY A 23 1.64 -1.34 4.05
N ALA A 24 1.93 -0.04 4.17
CA ALA A 24 1.52 0.76 5.32
C ALA A 24 -0.01 0.82 5.46
N ALA A 25 -0.74 0.97 4.35
CA ALA A 25 -2.20 0.95 4.38
C ALA A 25 -2.75 -0.41 4.81
N CYS A 26 -2.17 -1.52 4.34
CA CYS A 26 -2.53 -2.87 4.79
C CYS A 26 -2.31 -3.05 6.30
N MET A 27 -1.17 -2.58 6.83
CA MET A 27 -0.90 -2.61 8.28
C MET A 27 -1.88 -1.74 9.05
N TYR A 28 -2.20 -0.55 8.51
CA TYR A 28 -3.14 0.38 9.13
C TYR A 28 -4.56 -0.19 9.20
N LEU A 29 -4.98 -0.99 8.22
CA LEU A 29 -6.29 -1.66 8.18
C LEU A 29 -6.37 -2.93 9.02
N PHE A 30 -5.24 -3.44 9.52
CA PHE A 30 -5.18 -4.68 10.28
C PHE A 30 -6.14 -4.73 11.48
N PRO A 31 -6.34 -3.65 12.29
CA PRO A 31 -7.31 -3.67 13.38
C PRO A 31 -8.73 -3.96 12.93
N VAL A 32 -9.17 -3.34 11.84
CA VAL A 32 -10.53 -3.54 11.28
C VAL A 32 -10.68 -4.95 10.73
N LEU A 33 -9.65 -5.46 10.04
CA LEU A 33 -9.66 -6.82 9.52
C LEU A 33 -9.69 -7.86 10.66
N ALA A 34 -8.90 -7.65 11.71
CA ALA A 34 -8.89 -8.52 12.88
C ALA A 34 -10.25 -8.50 13.59
N ASP A 35 -10.86 -7.32 13.74
CA ASP A 35 -12.16 -7.19 14.37
C ASP A 35 -13.28 -7.84 13.56
N GLY A 36 -13.28 -7.66 12.23
CA GLY A 36 -14.29 -8.24 11.36
C GLY A 36 -14.13 -9.75 11.13
N LEU A 37 -12.90 -10.27 11.10
CA LEU A 37 -12.63 -11.70 10.82
C LEU A 37 -12.59 -12.56 12.08
N VAL A 38 -12.02 -12.05 13.17
CA VAL A 38 -11.91 -12.80 14.44
C VAL A 38 -13.10 -12.51 15.35
N GLY A 39 -13.58 -11.26 15.40
CA GLY A 39 -14.80 -10.90 16.13
C GLY A 39 -14.77 -11.21 17.63
N SER A 40 -13.63 -11.01 18.28
CA SER A 40 -13.46 -11.30 19.71
C SER A 40 -13.64 -10.05 20.58
N ASP A 41 -13.96 -10.23 21.86
CA ASP A 41 -14.03 -9.10 22.81
C ASP A 41 -12.73 -8.28 22.84
N ARG A 42 -11.57 -8.95 22.66
CA ARG A 42 -10.27 -8.27 22.63
C ARG A 42 -10.10 -7.41 21.37
N THR A 43 -10.55 -7.86 20.20
CA THR A 43 -10.47 -7.08 18.97
C THR A 43 -11.43 -5.90 18.99
N HIS A 44 -12.63 -6.08 19.56
CA HIS A 44 -13.60 -5.00 19.71
C HIS A 44 -13.10 -3.93 20.68
N LEU A 45 -12.53 -4.33 21.82
CA LEU A 45 -11.90 -3.40 22.76
C LEU A 45 -10.71 -2.67 22.14
N TRP A 46 -9.90 -3.36 21.35
CA TRP A 46 -8.78 -2.74 20.64
C TRP A 46 -9.25 -1.68 19.64
N MET A 47 -10.26 -2.00 18.81
CA MET A 47 -10.89 -1.06 17.89
C MET A 47 -11.52 0.14 18.62
N MET A 48 -12.25 -0.10 19.70
CA MET A 48 -12.86 0.97 20.50
C MET A 48 -11.80 1.93 21.07
N ASN A 49 -10.68 1.41 21.57
CA ASN A 49 -9.59 2.24 22.07
C ASN A 49 -8.91 3.04 20.96
N LEU A 50 -8.71 2.43 19.78
CA LEU A 50 -8.17 3.12 18.61
C LEU A 50 -9.10 4.23 18.12
N SER A 51 -10.39 3.97 18.00
CA SER A 51 -11.39 4.96 17.56
C SER A 51 -11.46 6.16 18.52
N ARG A 52 -11.30 5.94 19.83
CA ARG A 52 -11.17 7.05 20.81
C ARG A 52 -9.94 7.92 20.57
N GLY A 53 -8.87 7.34 20.01
CA GLY A 53 -7.65 8.04 19.61
C GLY A 53 -7.72 8.72 18.24
N GLY A 54 -8.87 8.72 17.56
CA GLY A 54 -9.05 9.33 16.24
C GLY A 54 -8.63 8.44 15.07
N TYR A 55 -8.52 7.13 15.28
CA TYR A 55 -8.31 6.17 14.19
C TYR A 55 -9.49 6.18 13.21
N ASP A 56 -9.20 6.39 11.92
CA ASP A 56 -10.17 6.38 10.83
C ASP A 56 -9.78 5.32 9.78
N PRO A 57 -10.41 4.14 9.79
CA PRO A 57 -10.18 3.08 8.80
C PRO A 57 -10.31 3.53 7.35
N ALA A 58 -11.14 4.53 7.06
CA ALA A 58 -11.37 5.01 5.71
C ALA A 58 -10.09 5.54 5.06
N LEU A 59 -9.17 6.10 5.86
CA LEU A 59 -7.86 6.55 5.38
C LEU A 59 -7.03 5.40 4.80
N GLY A 60 -7.05 4.24 5.44
CA GLY A 60 -6.36 3.04 4.96
C GLY A 60 -6.99 2.51 3.68
N TRP A 61 -8.32 2.45 3.61
CA TRP A 61 -9.05 1.95 2.44
C TRP A 61 -8.89 2.86 1.22
N VAL A 62 -9.17 4.16 1.39
CA VAL A 62 -9.14 5.13 0.29
C VAL A 62 -7.70 5.42 -0.10
N GLY A 63 -6.85 5.76 0.86
CA GLY A 63 -5.44 6.09 0.61
C GLY A 63 -4.66 4.89 0.07
N GLY A 64 -4.82 3.72 0.69
CA GLY A 64 -4.21 2.47 0.23
C GLY A 64 -4.71 2.02 -1.14
N GLY A 65 -6.02 2.11 -1.38
CA GLY A 65 -6.63 1.75 -2.66
C GLY A 65 -6.13 2.64 -3.81
N VAL A 66 -6.10 3.96 -3.61
CA VAL A 66 -5.56 4.90 -4.60
C VAL A 66 -4.07 4.63 -4.86
N ALA A 67 -3.28 4.46 -3.81
CA ALA A 67 -1.86 4.14 -3.95
C ALA A 67 -1.63 2.83 -4.71
N LEU A 68 -2.43 1.80 -4.44
CA LEU A 68 -2.36 0.52 -5.14
C LEU A 68 -2.66 0.68 -6.64
N VAL A 69 -3.76 1.35 -6.99
CA VAL A 69 -4.14 1.57 -8.40
C VAL A 69 -3.04 2.32 -9.15
N LEU A 70 -2.53 3.42 -8.58
CA LEU A 70 -1.46 4.20 -9.21
C LEU A 70 -0.16 3.39 -9.34
N THR A 71 0.19 2.61 -8.31
CA THR A 71 1.40 1.78 -8.32
C THR A 71 1.31 0.70 -9.39
N VAL A 72 0.18 -0.01 -9.48
CA VAL A 72 -0.04 -1.06 -10.48
C VAL A 72 -0.03 -0.48 -11.89
N LEU A 73 -0.78 0.60 -12.14
CA LEU A 73 -0.82 1.24 -13.46
C LEU A 73 0.56 1.78 -13.87
N GLY A 74 1.29 2.43 -12.96
CA GLY A 74 2.64 2.91 -13.23
C GLY A 74 3.60 1.79 -13.61
N ASN A 75 3.52 0.65 -12.91
CA ASN A 75 4.32 -0.54 -13.24
C ASN A 75 3.93 -1.13 -14.60
N VAL A 76 2.63 -1.33 -14.86
CA VAL A 76 2.14 -1.87 -16.13
C VAL A 76 2.59 -1.01 -17.31
N VAL A 77 2.41 0.31 -17.22
CA VAL A 77 2.81 1.25 -18.28
C VAL A 77 4.32 1.21 -18.48
N TRP A 78 5.11 1.14 -17.41
CA TRP A 78 6.56 1.04 -17.51
C TRP A 78 6.98 -0.23 -18.26
N TYR A 79 6.50 -1.38 -17.80
CA TYR A 79 6.88 -2.66 -18.39
C TYR A 79 6.46 -2.77 -19.86
N GLN A 80 5.25 -2.31 -20.21
CA GLN A 80 4.79 -2.30 -21.60
C GLN A 80 5.60 -1.38 -22.52
N ARG A 81 6.12 -0.25 -22.00
CA ARG A 81 6.71 0.80 -22.83
C ARG A 81 8.24 0.77 -22.88
N PHE A 82 8.87 0.25 -21.84
CA PHE A 82 10.27 0.51 -21.52
C PHE A 82 11.10 -0.73 -21.17
N GLU A 83 10.51 -1.88 -20.86
CA GLU A 83 11.30 -3.07 -20.42
C GLU A 83 12.31 -3.55 -21.48
N ASP A 84 11.94 -3.53 -22.76
CA ASP A 84 12.84 -3.89 -23.86
C ASP A 84 13.75 -2.72 -24.31
N LYS A 85 13.61 -1.53 -23.71
CA LYS A 85 14.32 -0.31 -24.11
C LYS A 85 15.39 0.13 -23.10
N PHE A 86 15.32 -0.32 -21.84
CA PHE A 86 16.10 0.23 -20.72
C PHE A 86 16.50 -0.80 -19.65
#